data_AF-A0A7J4QRN5-F1
#
_entry.id   AF-A0A7J4QRN5-F1
#
_cell.length_a   1.000
_cell.length_b   1.000
_cell.length_c   1.000
_cell.angle_alpha   90.00
_cell.angle_beta   90.00
_cell.angle_gamma   90.00
#
_symmetry.space_group_name_H-M   'P 1'
#
loop_
_entity.id
_entity.type
_entity.pdbx_description
1 polymer ?
#
loop_
_entity_poly.entity_id
_entity_poly.type
_entity_poly.pdbx_seq_one_letter_code
_entity_poly.pdbx_strand_id
1 'polypeptide(L)'
;MSDDVETMVDERLSVFDDEPDLNDWVEVMCGAAMVVLGMFHLIQPGELVNPDVMRWFAAAVVAAGGVWAGHGLKDMAVKEIRRSIAILEMSEAETGPDHGLIRDVLLNPGAYSEFLLESYAAAWEDGIITEEELKELRSFQEILGITDEDAAKMNLEAAISSAAKDGEITQQEEEQIKKAAKEAKEDADAVVEDVKKKTKKKK
;
A
#
# COMPACT_ATOMS: atom_id res chain seq x y z
N MET A 1 -9.36 13.63 10.28
CA MET A 1 -8.63 12.35 10.22
C MET A 1 -9.58 11.18 10.36
N SER A 2 -10.30 10.97 11.48
CA SER A 2 -11.34 9.91 11.59
C SER A 2 -12.58 10.21 10.73
N ASP A 3 -13.05 11.46 10.77
CA ASP A 3 -14.27 11.87 10.05
C ASP A 3 -14.10 11.82 8.53
N ASP A 4 -12.86 11.96 8.04
CA ASP A 4 -12.53 11.87 6.61
C ASP A 4 -12.58 10.40 6.12
N VAL A 5 -12.19 9.45 6.98
CA VAL A 5 -12.27 8.02 6.67
C VAL A 5 -13.72 7.56 6.69
N GLU A 6 -14.49 7.98 7.69
CA GLU A 6 -15.91 7.61 7.81
C GLU A 6 -16.73 8.13 6.62
N THR A 7 -16.50 9.39 6.20
CA THR A 7 -17.16 9.97 5.02
C THR A 7 -16.76 9.30 3.70
N MET A 8 -15.49 8.91 3.53
CA MET A 8 -15.04 8.16 2.35
C MET A 8 -15.56 6.71 2.33
N VAL A 9 -15.71 6.08 3.49
CA VAL A 9 -16.34 4.76 3.64
C VAL A 9 -17.82 4.86 3.26
N ASP A 10 -18.53 5.85 3.76
CA ASP A 10 -19.94 6.08 3.47
C ASP A 10 -20.17 6.41 1.98
N GLU A 11 -19.28 7.18 1.34
CA GLU A 11 -19.35 7.45 -0.10
C GLU A 11 -19.20 6.18 -0.96
N ARG A 12 -18.30 5.25 -0.57
CA ARG A 12 -18.19 3.95 -1.27
C ARG A 12 -19.35 3.01 -0.97
N LEU A 13 -19.86 3.00 0.26
CA LEU A 13 -21.00 2.16 0.65
C LEU A 13 -22.33 2.69 0.10
N SER A 14 -22.44 3.99 -0.20
CA SER A 14 -23.61 4.61 -0.83
C SER A 14 -23.92 4.06 -2.22
N VAL A 15 -22.90 3.54 -2.93
CA VAL A 15 -23.08 2.86 -4.22
C VAL A 15 -23.83 1.53 -4.07
N PHE A 16 -23.83 0.97 -2.86
CA PHE A 16 -24.45 -0.31 -2.57
C PHE A 16 -25.78 -0.22 -1.79
N ASP A 17 -26.32 0.98 -1.53
CA ASP A 17 -27.51 1.20 -0.68
C ASP A 17 -27.40 0.46 0.68
N ASP A 18 -26.20 0.36 1.24
CA ASP A 18 -25.83 -0.64 2.26
C ASP A 18 -25.86 -0.14 3.72
N GLU A 19 -26.50 0.99 4.00
CA GLU A 19 -26.67 1.43 5.40
C GLU A 19 -27.55 0.42 6.17
N PRO A 20 -27.25 0.13 7.45
CA PRO A 20 -28.22 -0.48 8.35
C PRO A 20 -29.38 0.50 8.47
N ASP A 21 -30.39 0.28 7.66
CA ASP A 21 -31.43 1.25 7.43
C ASP A 21 -32.49 1.15 8.53
N LEU A 22 -33.31 2.19 8.60
CA LEU A 22 -34.50 2.18 9.45
C LEU A 22 -35.43 1.00 9.13
N ASN A 23 -35.35 0.43 7.92
CA ASN A 23 -36.17 -0.70 7.53
C ASN A 23 -35.73 -2.00 8.25
N ASP A 24 -34.44 -2.35 8.27
CA ASP A 24 -33.93 -3.54 8.95
C ASP A 24 -34.26 -3.53 10.46
N TRP A 25 -34.11 -2.37 11.11
CA TRP A 25 -34.49 -2.20 12.52
C TRP A 25 -36.00 -2.31 12.74
N VAL A 26 -36.81 -1.78 11.82
CA VAL A 26 -38.28 -1.94 11.87
C VAL A 26 -38.67 -3.40 11.68
N GLU A 27 -37.99 -4.15 10.79
CA GLU A 27 -38.22 -5.57 10.58
C GLU A 27 -37.90 -6.41 11.83
N VAL A 28 -36.76 -6.12 12.49
CA VAL A 28 -36.38 -6.78 13.74
C VAL A 28 -37.38 -6.46 14.86
N MET A 29 -37.74 -5.18 15.04
CA MET A 29 -38.65 -4.76 16.10
C MET A 29 -40.08 -5.25 15.86
N CYS A 30 -40.57 -5.23 14.62
CA CYS A 30 -41.89 -5.74 14.24
C CYS A 30 -41.93 -7.27 14.37
N GLY A 31 -40.90 -7.97 13.92
CA GLY A 31 -40.77 -9.42 14.08
C GLY A 31 -40.76 -9.83 15.55
N ALA A 32 -39.97 -9.15 16.38
CA ALA A 32 -39.93 -9.37 17.83
C ALA A 32 -41.29 -9.09 18.50
N ALA A 33 -41.97 -8.00 18.12
CA ALA A 33 -43.30 -7.68 18.63
C ALA A 33 -44.33 -8.77 18.27
N MET A 34 -44.30 -9.29 17.05
CA MET A 34 -45.16 -10.41 16.62
C MET A 34 -44.88 -11.70 17.41
N VAL A 35 -43.60 -12.00 17.70
CA VAL A 35 -43.23 -13.14 18.55
C VAL A 35 -43.81 -12.99 19.95
N VAL A 36 -43.67 -11.80 20.56
CA VAL A 36 -44.20 -11.53 21.91
C VAL A 36 -45.73 -11.61 21.93
N LEU A 37 -46.40 -11.01 20.94
CA LEU A 37 -47.87 -11.05 20.83
C LEU A 37 -48.40 -12.47 20.58
N GLY A 38 -47.74 -13.24 19.73
CA GLY A 38 -48.08 -14.64 19.48
C GLY A 38 -47.85 -15.50 20.73
N MET A 39 -46.74 -15.30 21.45
CA MET A 39 -46.47 -16.03 22.68
C MET A 39 -47.49 -15.69 23.78
N PHE A 40 -47.92 -14.43 23.87
CA PHE A 40 -49.01 -14.04 24.76
C PHE A 40 -50.31 -14.78 24.45
N HIS A 41 -50.72 -14.86 23.17
CA HIS A 41 -51.96 -15.55 22.78
C HIS A 41 -51.87 -17.09 22.81
N LEU A 42 -50.66 -17.67 22.84
CA LEU A 42 -50.49 -19.10 23.14
C LEU A 42 -50.84 -19.41 24.60
N ILE A 43 -50.44 -18.53 25.52
CA ILE A 43 -50.68 -18.67 26.96
C ILE A 43 -52.11 -18.25 27.30
N GLN A 44 -52.58 -17.14 26.74
CA GLN A 44 -53.90 -16.57 26.95
C GLN A 44 -54.63 -16.37 25.60
N PRO A 45 -55.26 -17.41 25.04
CA PRO A 45 -55.93 -17.33 23.74
C PRO A 45 -57.19 -16.46 23.73
N GLY A 46 -57.70 -16.04 24.88
CA GLY A 46 -58.96 -15.29 24.98
C GLY A 46 -60.18 -16.12 24.56
N GLU A 47 -61.32 -15.44 24.39
CA GLU A 47 -62.62 -16.08 24.08
C GLU A 47 -63.22 -15.65 22.72
N LEU A 48 -62.51 -14.82 21.94
CA LEU A 48 -63.02 -14.28 20.68
C LEU A 48 -63.20 -15.35 19.58
N VAL A 49 -62.40 -16.41 19.63
CA VAL A 49 -62.42 -17.54 18.69
C VAL A 49 -62.23 -18.83 19.50
N ASN A 50 -62.48 -20.00 18.90
CA ASN A 50 -62.14 -21.28 19.50
C ASN A 50 -60.67 -21.28 19.98
N PRO A 51 -60.40 -21.56 21.26
CA PRO A 51 -59.07 -21.47 21.86
C PRO A 51 -58.00 -22.27 21.13
N ASP A 52 -58.36 -23.44 20.57
CA ASP A 52 -57.41 -24.28 19.85
C ASP A 52 -57.03 -23.63 18.51
N VAL A 53 -57.99 -23.06 17.79
CA VAL A 53 -57.74 -22.32 16.54
C VAL A 53 -56.89 -21.08 16.81
N MET A 54 -57.18 -20.36 17.91
CA MET A 54 -56.40 -19.18 18.29
C MET A 54 -54.95 -19.53 18.64
N ARG A 55 -54.72 -20.67 19.32
CA ARG A 55 -53.37 -21.16 19.61
C ARG A 55 -52.60 -21.55 18.36
N TRP A 56 -53.24 -22.23 17.41
CA TRP A 56 -52.60 -22.54 16.12
C TRP A 56 -52.25 -21.28 15.34
N PHE A 57 -53.14 -20.29 15.32
CA PHE A 57 -52.86 -18.99 14.70
C PHE A 57 -51.71 -18.26 15.41
N ALA A 58 -51.73 -18.24 16.75
CA ALA A 58 -50.68 -17.63 17.56
C ALA A 58 -49.32 -18.31 17.33
N ALA A 59 -49.27 -19.63 17.22
CA ALA A 59 -48.06 -20.37 16.85
C ALA A 59 -47.53 -19.97 15.46
N ALA A 60 -48.42 -19.80 14.48
CA ALA A 60 -48.05 -19.33 13.14
C ALA A 60 -47.49 -17.90 13.17
N VAL A 61 -48.07 -16.99 13.97
CA VAL A 61 -47.58 -15.62 14.16
C VAL A 61 -46.22 -15.60 14.84
N VAL A 62 -45.98 -16.47 15.84
CA VAL A 62 -44.65 -16.63 16.46
C VAL A 62 -43.62 -17.10 15.44
N ALA A 63 -43.95 -18.10 14.63
CA ALA A 63 -43.04 -18.61 13.61
C ALA A 63 -42.73 -17.54 12.55
N ALA A 64 -43.74 -16.83 12.06
CA ALA A 64 -43.58 -15.75 11.09
C ALA A 64 -42.76 -14.58 11.66
N GLY A 65 -43.03 -14.16 12.90
CA GLY A 65 -42.27 -13.10 13.56
C GLY A 65 -40.81 -13.48 13.80
N GLY A 66 -40.54 -14.75 14.13
CA GLY A 66 -39.18 -15.26 14.28
C GLY A 66 -38.40 -15.27 12.96
N VAL A 67 -39.02 -15.67 11.86
CA VAL A 67 -38.41 -15.62 10.52
C VAL A 67 -38.14 -14.19 10.10
N TRP A 68 -39.09 -13.28 10.31
CA TRP A 68 -38.94 -11.87 9.94
C TRP A 68 -37.84 -11.18 10.77
N ALA A 69 -37.84 -11.33 12.08
CA ALA A 69 -36.78 -10.79 12.93
C ALA A 69 -35.41 -11.39 12.60
N GLY A 70 -35.36 -12.69 12.29
CA GLY A 70 -34.13 -13.36 11.85
C GLY A 70 -33.62 -12.83 10.51
N HIS A 71 -34.51 -12.45 9.60
CA HIS A 71 -34.14 -11.85 8.31
C HIS A 71 -33.49 -10.48 8.50
N GLY A 72 -34.13 -9.57 9.26
CA GLY A 72 -33.56 -8.25 9.53
C GLY A 72 -32.21 -8.31 10.27
N LEU A 73 -32.04 -9.22 11.22
CA LEU A 73 -30.76 -9.44 11.90
C LEU A 73 -29.66 -9.95 10.95
N LYS A 74 -30.02 -10.85 10.02
CA LYS A 74 -29.07 -11.38 9.04
C LYS A 74 -28.58 -10.29 8.10
N ASP A 75 -29.49 -9.48 7.57
CA ASP A 75 -29.14 -8.44 6.61
C ASP A 75 -28.29 -7.34 7.27
N MET A 76 -28.60 -7.00 8.52
CA MET A 76 -27.77 -6.10 9.32
C MET A 76 -26.35 -6.65 9.56
N ALA A 77 -26.20 -7.93 9.89
CA ALA A 77 -24.89 -8.55 10.09
C ALA A 77 -24.06 -8.61 8.79
N VAL A 78 -24.70 -8.89 7.66
CA VAL A 78 -24.04 -8.88 6.35
C VAL A 78 -23.52 -7.48 6.01
N LYS A 79 -24.33 -6.45 6.28
CA LYS A 79 -23.95 -5.04 6.07
C LYS A 79 -22.78 -4.63 6.98
N GLU A 80 -22.78 -5.04 8.25
CA GLU A 80 -21.70 -4.73 9.19
C GLU A 80 -20.38 -5.42 8.83
N ILE A 81 -20.44 -6.69 8.39
CA ILE A 81 -19.25 -7.41 7.89
C ILE A 81 -18.70 -6.71 6.65
N ARG A 82 -19.55 -6.26 5.72
CA ARG A 82 -19.10 -5.54 4.53
C ARG A 82 -18.48 -4.18 4.88
N ARG A 83 -19.09 -3.43 5.80
CA ARG A 83 -18.53 -2.16 6.31
C ARG A 83 -17.18 -2.37 6.98
N SER A 84 -17.02 -3.42 7.78
CA SER A 84 -15.73 -3.72 8.43
C SER A 84 -14.64 -4.13 7.44
N ILE A 85 -14.98 -4.85 6.36
CA ILE A 85 -14.04 -5.14 5.26
C ILE A 85 -13.63 -3.84 4.55
N ALA A 86 -14.58 -2.96 4.23
CA ALA A 86 -14.29 -1.69 3.58
C ALA A 86 -13.39 -0.78 4.44
N ILE A 87 -13.65 -0.70 5.75
CA ILE A 87 -12.79 0.01 6.70
C ILE A 87 -11.40 -0.61 6.76
N LEU A 88 -11.29 -1.93 6.78
CA LEU A 88 -10.01 -2.62 6.81
C LEU A 88 -9.19 -2.34 5.53
N GLU A 89 -9.82 -2.44 4.36
CA GLU A 89 -9.18 -2.14 3.07
C GLU A 89 -8.73 -0.66 2.99
N MET A 90 -9.52 0.25 3.55
CA MET A 90 -9.16 1.67 3.61
C MET A 90 -8.09 1.98 4.67
N SER A 91 -8.03 1.21 5.75
CA SER A 91 -6.93 1.30 6.73
C SER A 91 -5.60 0.79 6.17
N GLU A 92 -5.65 -0.16 5.24
CA GLU A 92 -4.46 -0.64 4.51
C GLU A 92 -4.05 0.35 3.41
N ALA A 93 -5.01 1.13 2.89
CA ALA A 93 -4.79 2.27 2.01
C ALA A 93 -4.44 3.57 2.77
N GLU A 94 -3.89 3.48 3.99
CA GLU A 94 -3.29 4.64 4.65
C GLU A 94 -2.29 5.26 3.67
N THR A 95 -2.61 6.48 3.26
CA THR A 95 -1.82 7.35 2.37
C THR A 95 -0.60 7.89 3.12
N GLY A 96 0.11 7.00 3.80
CA GLY A 96 1.31 7.26 4.59
C GLY A 96 2.55 6.69 3.90
N PRO A 97 3.76 7.06 4.37
CA PRO A 97 4.98 6.42 3.92
C PRO A 97 4.92 4.91 4.19
N ASP A 98 5.17 4.07 3.19
CA ASP A 98 5.17 2.62 3.35
C ASP A 98 6.27 2.20 4.35
N HIS A 99 5.87 2.01 5.60
CA HIS A 99 6.76 1.62 6.69
C HIS A 99 7.36 0.23 6.49
N GLY A 100 6.74 -0.63 5.68
CA GLY A 100 7.28 -1.91 5.27
C GLY A 100 8.49 -1.73 4.36
N LEU A 101 8.37 -0.86 3.36
CA LEU A 101 9.45 -0.49 2.45
C LEU A 101 10.59 0.21 3.20
N ILE A 102 10.27 1.19 4.06
CA ILE A 102 11.27 1.89 4.89
C ILE A 102 12.02 0.90 5.79
N ARG A 103 11.30 -0.05 6.42
CA ARG A 103 11.93 -1.08 7.26
C ARG A 103 12.86 -1.97 6.43
N ASP A 104 12.48 -2.35 5.22
CA ASP A 104 13.31 -3.18 4.36
C ASP A 104 14.60 -2.46 3.92
N VAL A 105 14.49 -1.18 3.56
CA VAL A 105 15.63 -0.30 3.27
C VAL A 105 16.61 -0.23 4.45
N LEU A 106 16.08 -0.11 5.68
CA LEU A 106 16.90 -0.05 6.88
C LEU A 106 17.52 -1.40 7.27
N LEU A 107 16.86 -2.52 6.98
CA LEU A 107 17.35 -3.87 7.32
C LEU A 107 18.40 -4.38 6.35
N ASN A 108 18.36 -3.95 5.09
CA ASN A 108 19.23 -4.45 4.02
C ASN A 108 20.09 -3.36 3.36
N PRO A 109 20.82 -2.51 4.12
CA PRO A 109 21.53 -1.35 3.56
C PRO A 109 22.56 -1.73 2.49
N GLY A 110 23.15 -2.92 2.56
CA GLY A 110 24.09 -3.43 1.55
C GLY A 110 23.45 -3.63 0.17
N ALA A 111 22.24 -4.19 0.11
CA ALA A 111 21.53 -4.43 -1.15
C ALA A 111 21.16 -3.10 -1.84
N TYR A 112 20.79 -2.08 -1.06
CA TYR A 112 20.48 -0.76 -1.61
C TYR A 112 21.74 0.03 -2.01
N SER A 113 22.89 -0.21 -1.36
CA SER A 113 24.18 0.31 -1.82
C SER A 113 24.61 -0.32 -3.15
N GLU A 114 24.35 -1.61 -3.36
CA GLU A 114 24.59 -2.29 -4.64
C GLU A 114 23.67 -1.73 -5.73
N PHE A 115 22.39 -1.50 -5.41
CA PHE A 115 21.46 -0.81 -6.32
C PHE A 115 21.95 0.58 -6.73
N LEU A 116 22.49 1.36 -5.79
CA LEU A 116 23.02 2.69 -6.11
C LEU A 116 24.23 2.58 -7.06
N LEU A 117 25.11 1.60 -6.85
CA LEU A 117 26.26 1.33 -7.70
C LEU A 117 25.82 0.91 -9.12
N GLU A 118 24.78 0.07 -9.23
CA GLU A 118 24.17 -0.30 -10.51
C GLU A 118 23.52 0.91 -11.20
N SER A 119 22.86 1.78 -10.45
CA SER A 119 22.25 3.01 -10.97
C SER A 119 23.31 3.98 -11.50
N TYR A 120 24.44 4.15 -10.79
CA TYR A 120 25.59 4.90 -11.31
C TYR A 120 26.16 4.25 -12.58
N ALA A 121 26.28 2.93 -12.62
CA ALA A 121 26.78 2.23 -13.79
C ALA A 121 25.86 2.37 -15.01
N ALA A 122 24.54 2.40 -14.81
CA ALA A 122 23.55 2.64 -15.86
C ALA A 122 23.60 4.08 -16.38
N ALA A 123 23.75 5.07 -15.49
CA ALA A 123 23.89 6.49 -15.88
C ALA A 123 25.17 6.77 -16.67
N TRP A 124 26.16 5.88 -16.61
CA TRP A 124 27.38 5.96 -17.40
C TRP A 124 27.35 5.07 -18.66
N GLU A 125 26.25 4.38 -18.97
CA GLU A 125 26.17 3.43 -20.09
C GLU A 125 26.40 4.12 -21.45
N ASP A 126 25.99 5.37 -21.59
CA ASP A 126 26.20 6.20 -22.78
C ASP A 126 27.51 7.01 -22.74
N GLY A 127 28.31 6.84 -21.68
CA GLY A 127 29.59 7.51 -21.47
C GLY A 127 29.49 8.92 -20.88
N ILE A 128 28.29 9.47 -20.64
CA ILE A 128 28.14 10.86 -20.20
C ILE A 128 27.05 10.95 -19.14
N ILE A 129 27.43 11.31 -17.91
CA ILE A 129 26.43 11.56 -16.88
C ILE A 129 25.87 12.98 -16.98
N THR A 130 24.53 13.09 -17.03
CA THR A 130 23.84 14.38 -17.07
C THR A 130 23.65 14.98 -15.68
N GLU A 131 23.35 16.29 -15.62
CA GLU A 131 23.10 16.98 -14.35
C GLU A 131 21.78 16.53 -13.69
N GLU A 132 20.81 16.10 -14.49
CA GLU A 132 19.54 15.54 -14.03
C GLU A 132 19.75 14.17 -13.35
N GLU A 133 20.52 13.28 -13.98
CA GLU A 133 20.86 11.97 -13.40
C GLU A 133 21.69 12.09 -12.13
N LEU A 134 22.67 13.01 -12.10
CA LEU A 134 23.44 13.30 -10.88
C LEU A 134 22.55 13.78 -9.73
N LYS A 135 21.50 14.56 -10.03
CA LYS A 135 20.57 15.06 -9.02
C LYS A 135 19.68 13.94 -8.47
N GLU A 136 19.22 13.03 -9.32
CA GLU A 136 18.46 11.85 -8.91
C GLU A 136 19.32 10.92 -8.04
N LEU A 137 20.56 10.64 -8.46
CA LEU A 137 21.49 9.80 -7.70
C LEU A 137 21.85 10.40 -6.34
N ARG A 138 22.01 11.72 -6.24
CA ARG A 138 22.18 12.42 -4.96
C ARG A 138 20.96 12.30 -4.05
N SER A 139 19.76 12.27 -4.61
CA SER A 139 18.54 12.05 -3.80
C SER A 139 18.53 10.64 -3.17
N PHE A 140 18.97 9.62 -3.92
CA PHE A 140 19.11 8.26 -3.38
C PHE A 140 20.22 8.18 -2.33
N GLN A 141 21.35 8.87 -2.56
CA GLN A 141 22.43 8.96 -1.58
C GLN A 141 21.95 9.52 -0.23
N GLU A 142 21.19 10.62 -0.25
CA GLU A 142 20.68 11.28 0.95
C GLU A 142 19.71 10.37 1.72
N ILE A 143 18.85 9.64 1.00
CA ILE A 143 17.92 8.67 1.59
C ILE A 143 18.66 7.49 2.24
N LEU A 144 19.73 7.01 1.60
CA LEU A 144 20.52 5.87 2.09
C LEU A 144 21.53 6.27 3.17
N GLY A 145 21.69 7.57 3.46
CA GLY A 145 22.64 8.06 4.46
C GLY A 145 24.11 7.82 4.07
N ILE A 146 24.40 7.73 2.78
CA ILE A 146 25.75 7.52 2.26
C ILE A 146 26.49 8.86 2.24
N THR A 147 27.76 8.87 2.66
CA THR A 147 28.55 10.09 2.70
C THR A 147 28.89 10.58 1.29
N ASP A 148 29.07 11.89 1.11
CA ASP A 148 29.46 12.49 -0.18
C ASP A 148 30.77 11.88 -0.72
N GLU A 149 31.67 11.48 0.18
CA GLU A 149 32.95 10.85 -0.20
C GLU A 149 32.75 9.43 -0.74
N ASP A 150 31.86 8.64 -0.14
CA ASP A 150 31.58 7.28 -0.58
C ASP A 150 30.79 7.28 -1.89
N ALA A 151 29.83 8.20 -2.04
CA ALA A 151 29.10 8.39 -3.28
C ALA A 151 30.01 8.82 -4.44
N ALA A 152 30.98 9.72 -4.18
CA ALA A 152 31.95 10.14 -5.17
C ALA A 152 32.85 8.97 -5.63
N LYS A 153 33.25 8.07 -4.72
CA LYS A 153 33.99 6.85 -5.07
C LYS A 153 33.15 5.89 -5.92
N MET A 154 31.87 5.69 -5.56
CA MET A 154 30.95 4.85 -6.34
C MET A 154 30.75 5.41 -7.76
N ASN A 155 30.58 6.72 -7.89
CA ASN A 155 30.48 7.39 -9.19
C ASN A 155 31.76 7.22 -10.02
N LEU A 156 32.93 7.37 -9.40
CA LEU A 156 34.21 7.17 -10.07
C LEU A 156 34.39 5.71 -10.52
N GLU A 157 34.05 4.74 -9.66
CA GLU A 157 34.12 3.32 -9.98
C GLU A 157 33.20 2.94 -11.15
N ALA A 158 31.97 3.48 -11.16
CA ALA A 158 31.03 3.32 -12.27
C ALA A 158 31.57 3.91 -13.58
N ALA A 159 32.14 5.11 -13.55
CA ALA A 159 32.74 5.76 -14.71
C ALA A 159 33.92 4.94 -15.27
N ILE A 160 34.80 4.43 -14.41
CA ILE A 160 35.92 3.56 -14.80
C ILE A 160 35.41 2.23 -15.38
N SER A 161 34.39 1.64 -14.76
CA SER A 161 33.79 0.37 -15.19
C SER A 161 33.14 0.51 -16.57
N SER A 162 32.41 1.60 -16.81
CA SER A 162 31.79 1.88 -18.11
C SER A 162 32.85 2.09 -19.20
N ALA A 163 33.82 2.98 -18.97
CA ALA A 163 34.92 3.23 -19.91
C ALA A 163 35.75 1.95 -20.20
N ALA A 164 35.91 1.06 -19.22
CA ALA A 164 36.59 -0.22 -19.39
C ALA A 164 35.75 -1.30 -20.12
N LYS A 165 34.43 -1.13 -20.21
CA LYS A 165 33.54 -1.99 -21.01
C LYS A 165 33.59 -1.60 -22.48
N ASP A 166 33.50 -0.31 -22.80
CA ASP A 166 33.43 0.18 -24.18
C ASP A 166 34.81 0.17 -24.88
N GLY A 167 35.90 0.30 -24.11
CA GLY A 167 37.26 0.11 -24.62
C GLY A 167 37.82 1.31 -25.40
N GLU A 168 37.02 2.35 -25.60
CA GLU A 168 37.41 3.67 -26.11
C GLU A 168 37.05 4.73 -25.08
N ILE A 169 37.83 5.81 -25.00
CA ILE A 169 37.56 6.95 -24.11
C ILE A 169 37.58 8.19 -24.99
N THR A 170 36.43 8.83 -25.12
CA THR A 170 36.23 10.09 -25.82
C THR A 170 36.77 11.27 -24.99
N GLN A 171 36.99 12.42 -25.63
CA GLN A 171 37.49 13.61 -24.94
C GLN A 171 36.50 14.14 -23.89
N GLN A 172 35.20 13.97 -24.13
CA GLN A 172 34.14 14.39 -23.22
C GLN A 172 34.08 13.49 -21.98
N GLU A 173 34.20 12.17 -22.17
CA GLU A 173 34.35 11.20 -21.06
C GLU A 173 35.58 11.49 -20.21
N GLU A 174 36.72 11.80 -20.82
CA GLU A 174 37.95 12.12 -20.07
C GLU A 174 37.76 13.35 -19.16
N GLU A 175 37.06 14.39 -19.63
CA GLU A 175 36.76 15.57 -18.84
C GLU A 175 35.81 15.27 -17.67
N GLN A 176 34.79 14.45 -17.90
CA GLN A 176 33.84 14.08 -16.86
C GLN A 176 34.43 13.11 -15.82
N ILE A 177 35.26 12.15 -16.25
CA ILE A 177 36.01 11.26 -15.34
C ILE A 177 36.99 12.07 -14.47
N LYS A 178 37.66 13.09 -15.03
CA LYS A 178 38.50 14.00 -14.24
C LYS A 178 37.70 14.81 -13.22
N LYS A 179 36.46 15.18 -13.56
CA LYS A 179 35.56 15.87 -12.63
C LYS A 179 35.14 14.92 -11.49
N ALA A 180 34.73 13.69 -11.81
CA ALA A 180 34.40 12.66 -10.83
C ALA A 180 35.58 12.31 -9.91
N ALA A 181 36.80 12.20 -10.45
CA ALA A 181 38.01 11.92 -9.67
C ALA A 181 38.36 13.04 -8.68
N LYS A 182 38.19 14.31 -9.09
CA LYS A 182 38.36 15.46 -8.20
C LYS A 182 37.34 15.49 -7.07
N GLU A 183 36.09 15.10 -7.36
CA GLU A 183 35.02 14.99 -6.35
C GLU A 183 35.32 13.86 -5.37
N ALA A 184 35.91 12.75 -5.82
CA ALA A 184 36.35 11.63 -4.98
C ALA A 184 37.66 11.89 -4.19
N LYS A 185 38.27 13.08 -4.34
CA LYS A 185 39.60 13.42 -3.80
C LYS A 185 40.73 12.47 -4.25
N GLU A 186 40.57 11.86 -5.42
CA GLU A 186 41.61 11.03 -6.05
C GLU A 186 42.41 11.82 -7.11
N ASP A 187 43.60 11.33 -7.45
CA ASP A 187 44.45 11.97 -8.45
C ASP A 187 43.85 11.75 -9.86
N ALA A 188 43.22 12.80 -10.39
CA ALA A 188 42.47 12.76 -11.64
C ALA A 188 43.31 12.33 -12.85
N ASP A 189 44.61 12.66 -12.86
CA ASP A 189 45.49 12.31 -13.96
C ASP A 189 45.98 10.85 -13.84
N ALA A 190 46.21 10.35 -12.62
CA ALA A 190 46.52 8.95 -12.37
C ALA A 190 45.36 8.02 -12.71
N VAL A 191 44.12 8.40 -12.36
CA VAL A 191 42.92 7.60 -12.65
C VAL A 191 42.71 7.46 -14.15
N VAL A 192 42.80 8.56 -14.90
CA VAL A 192 42.66 8.53 -16.38
C VAL A 192 43.75 7.68 -17.03
N GLU A 193 44.99 7.76 -16.55
CA GLU A 193 46.09 6.91 -17.03
C GLU A 193 45.83 5.42 -16.73
N ASP A 194 45.27 5.11 -15.57
CA ASP A 194 44.92 3.74 -15.20
C ASP A 194 43.72 3.19 -15.97
N VAL A 195 42.71 4.02 -16.29
CA VAL A 195 41.63 3.63 -17.22
C VAL A 195 42.21 3.36 -18.61
N LYS A 196 43.08 4.25 -19.13
CA LYS A 196 43.78 4.09 -20.43
C LYS A 196 44.66 2.84 -20.47
N LYS A 197 45.28 2.44 -19.36
CA LYS A 197 46.02 1.17 -19.26
C LYS A 197 45.10 -0.04 -19.20
N LYS A 198 43.98 0.03 -18.48
CA LYS A 198 42.98 -1.06 -18.37
C LYS A 198 42.28 -1.31 -19.71
N THR A 199 41.96 -0.28 -20.47
CA THR A 199 41.40 -0.41 -21.83
C THR A 199 42.43 -0.96 -22.82
N LYS A 200 43.71 -0.55 -22.76
CA LYS A 200 44.77 -1.12 -23.61
C LYS A 200 45.12 -2.58 -23.32
N LYS A 201 44.93 -3.07 -22.08
CA LYS A 201 45.21 -4.47 -21.71
C LYS A 201 44.14 -5.47 -22.20
N LYS A 202 42.97 -4.99 -22.61
CA LYS A 202 41.84 -5.81 -23.09
C LYS A 202 41.85 -6.03 -24.62
N LYS A 203 42.74 -5.37 -25.37
CA LYS A 203 42.98 -5.59 -26.81
C LYS A 203 44.00 -6.70 -27.05
#